data_AF-A0A0Q8VG87-F1
#
_entry.id   AF-A0A0Q8VG87-F1
#
_cell.length_a   1.000
_cell.length_b   1.000
_cell.length_c   1.000
_cell.angle_alpha   90.00
_cell.angle_beta   90.00
_cell.angle_gamma   90.00
#
_symmetry.space_group_name_H-M   'P 1'
#
loop_
_entity.id
_entity.type
_entity.pdbx_description
1 polymer ?
#
loop_
_entity_poly.entity_id
_entity_poly.type
_entity_poly.pdbx_seq_one_letter_code
_entity_poly.pdbx_strand_id
1 'polypeptide(L)' 'MSCRRATCSDAHWVPESVDVEILRLTAAGLTIEVVGRRLDLSERTVRRRLRALADEVGVDTSIEVVVHAVRTGVI' A
#
# COMPACT_ATOMS: atom_id res chain seq x y z
N MET A 1 24.75 6.46 6.56
CA MET A 1 24.00 7.33 7.48
C MET A 1 22.72 7.79 6.79
N SER A 2 21.65 6.99 6.79
CA SER A 2 20.32 7.50 6.41
C SER A 2 19.63 7.90 7.71
N CYS A 3 19.56 9.22 7.91
CA CYS A 3 18.93 9.85 9.05
C CYS A 3 17.49 10.21 8.64
N ARG A 4 16.53 9.74 9.43
CA ARG A 4 15.13 10.21 9.59
C ARG A 4 14.16 10.08 8.41
N ARG A 5 13.05 9.38 8.67
CA ARG A 5 11.69 9.93 8.52
C ARG A 5 10.70 9.10 9.33
N ALA A 6 10.25 9.67 10.45
CA ALA A 6 8.93 10.29 10.61
C ALA A 6 7.88 9.24 11.01
N THR A 7 7.97 8.80 12.26
CA THR A 7 6.78 8.41 13.02
C THR A 7 5.98 9.67 13.31
N CYS A 8 5.31 10.23 12.31
CA CYS A 8 4.18 11.12 12.54
C CYS A 8 2.92 10.25 12.44
N SER A 9 2.76 9.40 13.46
CA SER A 9 1.43 8.99 13.90
C SER A 9 0.60 10.26 14.08
N ASP A 10 -0.65 10.21 13.61
CA ASP A 10 -1.77 11.13 13.85
C ASP A 10 -2.32 11.86 12.60
N ALA A 11 -1.85 11.52 11.40
CA ALA A 11 -2.66 11.73 10.20
C ALA A 11 -3.54 10.49 9.97
N HIS A 12 -4.86 10.65 10.00
CA HIS A 12 -5.80 9.62 9.56
C HIS A 12 -5.57 9.35 8.07
N TRP A 13 -4.67 8.42 7.75
CA TRP A 13 -4.38 8.01 6.39
C TRP A 13 -5.54 7.14 5.88
N VAL A 14 -6.26 7.66 4.89
CA VAL A 14 -7.43 7.03 4.29
C VAL A 14 -7.17 6.83 2.79
N PRO A 15 -6.72 5.63 2.39
CA PRO A 15 -6.58 5.29 0.98
C PRO A 15 -7.94 5.23 0.28
N GLU A 16 -7.93 5.32 -1.05
CA GLU A 16 -9.13 5.08 -1.87
C GLU A 16 -9.64 3.64 -1.67
N SER A 17 -10.92 3.40 -1.94
CA SER A 17 -11.53 2.06 -1.80
C SER A 17 -10.80 0.99 -2.64
N VAL A 18 -10.35 1.34 -3.83
CA VAL A 18 -9.57 0.44 -4.69
C VAL A 18 -8.17 0.16 -4.12
N ASP A 19 -7.56 1.14 -3.46
CA ASP A 19 -6.24 1.00 -2.84
C ASP A 19 -6.32 0.10 -1.60
N VAL A 20 -7.38 0.24 -0.80
CA VAL A 20 -7.70 -0.67 0.32
C VAL A 20 -7.81 -2.11 -0.19
N GLU A 21 -8.51 -2.35 -1.31
CA GLU A 21 -8.66 -3.69 -1.84
C GLU A 21 -7.34 -4.26 -2.40
N ILE A 22 -6.53 -3.44 -3.07
CA ILE A 22 -5.17 -3.82 -3.46
C ILE A 22 -4.35 -4.26 -2.24
N LEU A 23 -4.39 -3.48 -1.15
CA LEU A 23 -3.67 -3.78 0.08
C LEU A 23 -4.16 -5.09 0.72
N ARG A 24 -5.48 -5.32 0.80
CA ARG A 24 -6.06 -6.57 1.33
C ARG A 24 -5.61 -7.80 0.57
N LEU A 25 -5.73 -7.75 -0.76
CA LEU A 25 -5.37 -8.89 -1.60
C LEU A 25 -3.86 -9.16 -1.55
N THR A 26 -3.04 -8.11 -1.48
CA THR A 26 -1.59 -8.24 -1.33
C THR A 26 -1.23 -8.80 0.06
N ALA A 27 -1.90 -8.36 1.13
CA ALA A 27 -1.71 -8.90 2.48
C ALA A 27 -2.10 -10.38 2.59
N ALA A 28 -3.09 -10.81 1.79
CA ALA A 28 -3.46 -12.21 1.64
C ALA A 28 -2.43 -13.05 0.86
N GLY A 29 -1.30 -12.46 0.42
CA GLY A 29 -0.21 -13.14 -0.28
C GLY A 29 -0.41 -13.27 -1.79
N LEU A 30 -1.39 -12.56 -2.37
CA LEU A 30 -1.60 -12.59 -3.82
C LEU A 30 -0.52 -11.74 -4.53
N THR A 31 -0.07 -12.23 -5.69
CA THR A 31 0.87 -11.48 -6.53
C THR A 31 0.17 -10.30 -7.18
N ILE A 32 0.94 -9.26 -7.51
CA ILE A 32 0.44 -8.05 -8.18
C ILE A 32 -0.33 -8.38 -9.47
N GLU A 33 0.11 -9.37 -10.22
CA GLU A 33 -0.59 -9.85 -11.43
C GLU A 33 -1.99 -10.37 -11.08
N VAL A 34 -2.10 -11.23 -10.07
CA VAL A 34 -3.40 -11.79 -9.65
C VAL A 34 -4.30 -10.71 -9.06
N VAL A 35 -3.75 -9.77 -8.28
CA VAL A 35 -4.50 -8.59 -7.79
C VAL A 35 -5.05 -7.77 -8.96
N GLY A 36 -4.22 -7.46 -9.96
CA GLY A 36 -4.64 -6.73 -11.14
C GLY A 36 -5.79 -7.41 -11.86
N ARG A 37 -5.67 -8.71 -12.14
CA ARG A 37 -6.74 -9.50 -12.79
C ARG A 37 -8.05 -9.48 -12.00
N ARG A 38 -8.01 -9.57 -10.66
CA ARG A 38 -9.22 -9.58 -9.81
C ARG A 38 -9.93 -8.23 -9.75
N LEU A 39 -9.19 -7.13 -9.91
CA LEU A 39 -9.72 -5.78 -9.84
C LEU A 39 -9.94 -5.13 -11.22
N ASP A 40 -9.77 -5.91 -12.30
CA ASP A 40 -9.77 -5.43 -13.69
C ASP A 40 -8.78 -4.27 -13.93
N LEU A 41 -7.59 -4.39 -13.33
CA LEU A 41 -6.49 -3.44 -13.42
C LEU A 41 -5.26 -4.08 -14.08
N SER A 42 -4.50 -3.28 -14.82
CA SER A 42 -3.18 -3.71 -15.27
C SER A 42 -2.21 -3.84 -14.08
N GLU A 43 -1.25 -4.77 -14.16
CA GLU A 43 -0.18 -4.92 -13.16
C GLU A 43 0.61 -3.61 -12.94
N ARG A 44 0.79 -2.83 -14.02
CA ARG A 44 1.41 -1.48 -13.96
C ARG A 44 0.58 -0.52 -13.10
N THR A 45 -0.74 -0.57 -13.21
CA THR A 45 -1.64 0.28 -12.41
C THR A 45 -1.55 -0.07 -10.93
N VAL A 46 -1.55 -1.37 -10.60
CA VAL A 46 -1.40 -1.83 -9.21
C VAL A 46 -0.06 -1.40 -8.62
N ARG A 47 1.05 -1.61 -9.35
CA ARG A 47 2.39 -1.13 -8.92
C ARG A 47 2.43 0.37 -8.71
N ARG A 48 1.83 1.15 -9.61
CA ARG A 48 1.80 2.62 -9.51
C ARG A 48 1.03 3.07 -8.27
N ARG A 49 -0.13 2.47 -8.00
CA ARG A 49 -0.94 2.76 -6.82
C ARG A 49 -0.17 2.44 -5.53
N LEU A 50 0.39 1.24 -5.42
CA LEU A 50 1.21 0.86 -4.26
C LEU A 50 2.41 1.80 -4.03
N ARG A 51 3.03 2.33 -5.09
CA ARG A 51 4.11 3.33 -4.95
C ARG A 51 3.58 4.68 -4.47
N ALA A 52 2.45 5.14 -5.00
CA ALA A 52 1.83 6.39 -4.53
C ALA A 52 1.50 6.30 -3.03
N LEU A 53 0.92 5.18 -2.58
CA LEU A 53 0.66 4.92 -1.17
C LEU A 53 1.95 4.89 -0.33
N ALA A 54 3.05 4.38 -0.88
CA ALA A 54 4.37 4.38 -0.21
C ALA A 54 4.89 5.80 -0.01
N ASP A 55 4.78 6.62 -1.04
CA ASP A 55 5.18 8.02 -1.00
C ASP A 55 4.32 8.83 -0.01
N GLU A 56 3.02 8.55 0.08
CA GLU A 56 2.08 9.19 1.03
C GLU A 56 2.39 8.85 2.49
N VAL A 57 2.67 7.57 2.78
CA VAL A 57 3.00 7.10 4.13
C VAL A 57 4.46 7.43 4.49
N GLY A 58 5.31 7.70 3.50
CA GLY A 58 6.72 8.01 3.69
C GLY A 58 7.60 6.77 3.89
N VAL A 59 7.27 5.66 3.23
CA VAL A 59 8.03 4.40 3.24
C VAL A 59 8.64 4.11 1.86
N ASP A 60 9.68 3.27 1.81
CA ASP A 60 10.48 3.09 0.59
C ASP A 60 9.96 1.96 -0.31
N THR A 61 9.15 1.05 0.23
CA THR A 61 8.73 -0.16 -0.47
C THR A 61 7.23 -0.45 -0.37
N SER A 62 6.69 -1.11 -1.40
CA SER A 62 5.28 -1.51 -1.41
C SER A 62 4.91 -2.47 -0.28
N ILE A 63 5.86 -3.31 0.18
CA ILE A 63 5.60 -4.23 1.29
C ILE A 63 5.51 -3.47 2.62
N GLU A 64 6.29 -2.41 2.81
CA GLU A 64 6.19 -1.55 3.99
C GLU A 64 4.83 -0.85 4.07
N VAL A 65 4.24 -0.45 2.95
CA VAL A 65 2.86 0.09 2.91
C VAL A 65 1.84 -0.94 3.38
N VAL A 66 1.95 -2.18 2.89
CA VAL A 66 1.04 -3.25 3.29
C VAL A 66 1.15 -3.51 4.79
N VAL A 67 2.38 -3.59 5.32
CA VAL A 67 2.62 -3.74 6.77
C VAL A 67 2.10 -2.54 7.56
N HIS A 68 2.26 -1.32 7.03
CA HIS A 68 1.71 -0.11 7.65
C HIS A 68 0.18 -0.20 7.75
N ALA A 69 -0.50 -0.54 6.66
CA ALA A 69 -1.96 -0.65 6.62
C ALA A 69 -2.53 -1.68 7.61
N VAL A 70 -1.84 -2.81 7.79
CA VAL A 70 -2.20 -3.82 8.82
C VAL A 70 -1.97 -3.27 10.24
N ARG A 71 -0.85 -2.59 10.48
CA ARG A 71 -0.51 -2.04 11.82
C ARG A 71 -1.42 -0.90 12.25
N THR A 72 -1.92 -0.11 11.30
CA THR A 72 -2.81 1.02 11.56
C THR A 72 -4.30 0.65 11.51
N GLY A 73 -4.64 -0.61 11.19
CA GLY A 73 -6.02 -1.10 11.17
C GLY A 73 -6.84 -0.61 9.97
N VAL A 74 -6.17 -0.20 8.89
CA VAL A 74 -6.84 0.12 7.61
C VAL A 74 -7.35 -1.17 6.94
N ILE A 75 -6.62 -2.27 7.10
CA ILE A 75 -6.98 -3.63 6.63
C ILE A 75 -6.74 -4.70 7.69
#